data_AF-A0A351JRE3-F1
#
_entry.id   AF-A0A351JRE3-F1
#
_cell.length_a   1.000
_cell.length_b   1.000
_cell.length_c   1.000
_cell.angle_alpha   90.00
_cell.angle_beta   90.00
_cell.angle_gamma   90.00
#
_symmetry.space_group_name_H-M   'P 1'
#
loop_
_entity.id
_entity.type
_entity.pdbx_description
1 polymer ?
#
loop_
_entity_poly.entity_id
_entity_poly.type
_entity_poly.pdbx_seq_one_letter_code
_entity_poly.pdbx_strand_id
1 'polypeptide(L)'
;MQQFVVPQFIDVEDKILGPITIRQFLILLTAGLIIFLSFKFADFALFITTLAIIGGLALIFAFVKINGQQFHYFLLNVIQTLRRPSLRIWAKTYAKDELDYLRTLDAEIEMEEKQEKKPVKGKHIRDLSLVVNTGGYYRPEDFQAGEPPLRE
;
A
#
# COMPACT_ATOMS: atom_id res chain seq x y z
N MET A 1 26.16 3.91 -8.14
CA MET A 1 24.70 3.94 -7.96
C MET A 1 24.22 2.50 -7.90
N GLN A 2 23.63 2.05 -6.80
CA GLN A 2 23.02 0.71 -6.72
C GLN A 2 21.69 0.75 -7.47
N GLN A 3 21.58 -0.06 -8.53
CA GLN A 3 20.34 -0.23 -9.28
C GLN A 3 19.53 -1.35 -8.61
N PHE A 4 18.31 -1.02 -8.17
CA PHE A 4 17.37 -2.02 -7.65
C PHE A 4 16.73 -2.76 -8.82
N VAL A 5 16.70 -4.09 -8.73
CA VAL A 5 16.06 -4.92 -9.75
C VAL A 5 14.56 -4.88 -9.52
N VAL A 6 13.79 -4.34 -10.47
CA VAL A 6 12.33 -4.31 -10.41
C VAL A 6 11.80 -5.71 -10.77
N PRO A 7 11.06 -6.39 -9.89
CA PRO A 7 10.45 -7.67 -10.22
C PRO A 7 9.38 -7.47 -11.30
N GLN A 8 9.47 -8.24 -12.40
CA GLN A 8 8.59 -8.06 -13.56
C GLN A 8 7.31 -8.92 -13.53
N PHE A 9 7.19 -9.87 -12.59
CA PHE A 9 6.09 -10.85 -12.54
C PHE A 9 5.35 -10.87 -11.19
N ILE A 10 5.13 -9.71 -10.58
CA ILE A 10 4.36 -9.63 -9.33
C ILE A 10 2.87 -9.93 -9.51
N ASP A 11 2.35 -9.74 -10.74
CA ASP A 11 0.93 -9.88 -11.05
C ASP A 11 0.53 -11.29 -11.52
N VAL A 12 1.51 -12.17 -11.75
CA VAL A 12 1.26 -13.53 -12.23
C VAL A 12 1.16 -14.47 -11.03
N GLU A 13 -0.03 -15.01 -10.79
CA GLU A 13 -0.24 -16.03 -9.77
C GLU A 13 0.57 -17.30 -10.06
N ASP A 14 1.09 -17.89 -8.99
CA ASP A 14 1.79 -19.17 -9.03
C ASP A 14 0.89 -20.29 -9.54
N LYS A 15 1.42 -21.06 -10.48
CA LYS A 15 0.77 -22.23 -11.07
C LYS A 15 1.31 -23.49 -10.40
N ILE A 16 0.42 -24.31 -9.87
CA ILE A 16 0.81 -25.56 -9.19
C ILE A 16 0.86 -26.72 -10.20
N LEU A 17 -0.19 -26.84 -11.02
CA LEU A 17 -0.40 -27.97 -11.91
C LEU A 17 -0.47 -27.46 -13.35
N GLY A 18 0.70 -27.39 -14.00
CA GLY A 18 0.83 -26.92 -15.38
C GLY A 18 0.28 -25.49 -15.54
N PRO A 19 -0.86 -25.28 -16.22
CA PRO A 19 -1.45 -23.95 -16.39
C PRO A 19 -2.35 -23.50 -15.23
N ILE A 20 -2.64 -24.35 -14.23
CA ILE A 20 -3.65 -24.11 -13.18
C ILE A 20 -3.02 -23.46 -11.93
N THR A 21 -3.60 -22.33 -11.52
CA THR A 21 -3.26 -21.60 -10.28
C THR A 21 -3.87 -22.25 -9.04
N ILE A 22 -3.36 -21.93 -7.85
CA ILE A 22 -3.92 -22.43 -6.58
C ILE A 22 -5.41 -22.13 -6.44
N ARG A 23 -5.83 -20.89 -6.77
CA ARG A 23 -7.23 -20.50 -6.72
C ARG A 23 -8.10 -21.34 -7.66
N GLN A 24 -7.67 -21.50 -8.92
CA GLN A 24 -8.40 -22.28 -9.92
C GLN A 24 -8.56 -23.73 -9.47
N PHE A 25 -7.49 -24.31 -8.93
CA PHE A 25 -7.52 -25.67 -8.39
C PHE A 25 -8.56 -25.80 -7.27
N LEU A 26 -8.57 -24.90 -6.29
CA LEU A 26 -9.55 -24.94 -5.18
C LEU A 26 -11.00 -24.78 -5.67
N ILE A 27 -11.24 -23.91 -6.65
CA ILE A 27 -12.58 -23.73 -7.24
C ILE A 27 -13.03 -25.04 -7.92
N LEU A 28 -12.18 -25.64 -8.75
CA LEU A 28 -12.48 -26.88 -9.45
C LEU A 28 -12.65 -28.06 -8.50
N LEU A 29 -11.82 -28.15 -7.46
CA LEU A 29 -11.92 -29.18 -6.42
C LEU A 29 -13.27 -29.08 -5.70
N THR A 30 -13.64 -27.88 -5.27
CA THR A 30 -14.90 -27.65 -4.53
C THR A 30 -16.11 -27.93 -5.40
N ALA A 31 -16.12 -27.42 -6.64
CA ALA A 31 -17.20 -27.67 -7.59
C ALA A 31 -17.28 -29.16 -7.97
N GLY A 32 -16.14 -29.80 -8.22
CA GLY A 32 -16.05 -31.23 -8.52
C GLY A 32 -16.60 -32.09 -7.39
N LEU A 33 -16.33 -31.73 -6.13
CA LEU A 33 -16.87 -32.43 -4.96
C LEU A 33 -18.40 -32.29 -4.90
N ILE A 34 -18.94 -31.08 -5.10
CA ILE A 34 -20.39 -30.84 -5.13
C ILE A 34 -21.07 -31.64 -6.26
N ILE A 35 -20.48 -31.63 -7.45
CA ILE A 35 -20.97 -32.37 -8.63
C ILE A 35 -20.91 -33.88 -8.37
N PHE A 36 -19.84 -34.38 -7.75
CA PHE A 36 -19.69 -35.79 -7.39
C PHE A 36 -20.73 -36.23 -6.35
N LEU A 37 -20.99 -35.41 -5.33
CA LEU A 37 -22.08 -35.67 -4.38
C LEU A 37 -23.44 -35.70 -5.10
N SER A 38 -23.69 -34.76 -5.99
CA SER A 38 -24.91 -34.73 -6.81
C SER A 38 -25.04 -36.00 -7.66
N PHE A 39 -23.97 -36.45 -8.30
CA PHE A 39 -23.95 -37.70 -9.05
C PHE A 39 -24.29 -38.93 -8.20
N LYS A 40 -23.83 -38.96 -6.94
CA LYS A 40 -24.00 -40.11 -6.05
C LYS A 40 -25.38 -40.19 -5.39
N PHE A 41 -26.02 -39.04 -5.14
CA PHE A 41 -27.19 -38.94 -4.28
C PHE A 41 -28.43 -38.32 -4.95
N ALA A 42 -28.28 -37.53 -6.02
CA ALA A 42 -29.40 -36.88 -6.69
C ALA A 42 -29.96 -37.74 -7.83
N ASP A 43 -31.19 -37.43 -8.27
CA ASP A 43 -31.75 -37.97 -9.50
C ASP A 43 -31.03 -37.40 -10.73
N PHE A 44 -31.21 -38.07 -11.88
CA PHE A 44 -30.52 -37.71 -13.12
C PHE A 44 -30.80 -36.26 -13.56
N ALA A 45 -32.02 -35.75 -13.37
CA ALA A 45 -32.37 -34.39 -13.77
C ALA A 45 -31.68 -33.36 -12.87
N LEU A 46 -31.68 -33.56 -11.55
CA LEU A 46 -30.95 -32.71 -10.62
C LEU A 46 -29.43 -32.77 -10.84
N PHE A 47 -28.88 -33.93 -11.15
CA PHE A 47 -27.46 -34.06 -11.49
C PHE A 47 -27.08 -33.21 -12.70
N ILE A 48 -27.81 -33.34 -13.82
CA ILE A 48 -27.54 -32.57 -15.03
C ILE A 48 -27.68 -31.07 -14.78
N THR A 49 -28.70 -30.66 -14.01
CA THR A 49 -28.91 -29.26 -13.66
C THR A 49 -27.77 -28.72 -12.80
N THR A 50 -27.33 -29.50 -11.80
CA THR A 50 -26.22 -29.13 -10.93
C THR A 50 -24.91 -29.04 -11.72
N LEU A 51 -24.65 -30.01 -12.59
CA LEU A 51 -23.48 -30.02 -13.46
C LEU A 51 -23.44 -28.79 -14.36
N ALA A 52 -24.56 -28.45 -15.01
CA ALA A 52 -24.65 -27.30 -15.90
C ALA A 52 -24.41 -25.97 -15.15
N ILE A 53 -25.10 -25.78 -14.02
CA ILE A 53 -25.02 -24.53 -13.26
C ILE A 53 -23.69 -24.42 -12.51
N ILE A 54 -23.38 -25.38 -11.62
CA ILE A 54 -22.19 -25.32 -10.77
C ILE A 54 -20.92 -25.52 -11.59
N GLY A 55 -20.93 -26.46 -12.54
CA GLY A 55 -19.79 -26.68 -13.43
C GLY A 55 -19.53 -25.47 -14.34
N GLY A 56 -20.58 -24.90 -14.93
CA GLY A 56 -20.48 -23.68 -15.73
C GLY A 56 -19.94 -22.50 -14.92
N LEU A 57 -20.50 -22.23 -13.74
CA LEU A 57 -20.02 -21.17 -12.86
C LEU A 57 -18.58 -21.39 -12.42
N ALA A 58 -18.19 -22.61 -12.05
CA ALA A 58 -16.83 -22.93 -11.65
C ALA A 58 -15.81 -22.62 -12.76
N LEU A 59 -16.13 -22.97 -14.01
CA LEU A 59 -15.27 -22.67 -15.15
C LEU A 59 -15.13 -21.17 -15.41
N ILE A 60 -16.25 -20.43 -15.33
CA ILE A 60 -16.25 -18.97 -15.49
C ILE A 60 -15.36 -18.32 -14.41
N PHE A 61 -15.59 -18.66 -13.13
CA PHE A 61 -14.84 -18.09 -12.01
C PHE A 61 -13.36 -18.48 -12.00
N ALA A 62 -13.03 -19.68 -12.50
CA ALA A 62 -11.66 -20.17 -12.56
C ALA A 62 -10.87 -19.53 -13.71
N PHE A 63 -11.41 -19.53 -14.94
CA PHE A 63 -10.62 -19.26 -16.14
C PHE A 63 -10.91 -17.93 -16.84
N VAL A 64 -12.09 -17.34 -16.62
CA VAL A 64 -12.43 -16.08 -17.30
C VAL A 64 -11.66 -14.93 -16.66
N LYS A 65 -11.01 -14.14 -17.51
CA LYS A 65 -10.39 -12.87 -17.15
C LYS A 65 -10.99 -11.78 -18.04
N ILE A 66 -11.33 -10.65 -17.43
CA ILE A 66 -11.90 -9.50 -18.12
C ILE A 66 -10.93 -8.35 -17.94
N ASN A 67 -10.41 -7.80 -19.05
CA ASN A 67 -9.42 -6.71 -19.03
C ASN A 67 -8.19 -6.99 -18.14
N GLY A 68 -7.69 -8.24 -18.15
CA GLY A 68 -6.56 -8.66 -17.32
C GLY A 68 -6.91 -8.94 -15.85
N GLN A 69 -8.11 -8.59 -15.41
CA GLN A 69 -8.59 -8.83 -14.05
C GLN A 69 -9.31 -10.17 -13.94
N GLN A 70 -9.15 -10.83 -12.81
CA GLN A 70 -9.84 -12.09 -12.51
C GLN A 70 -11.35 -11.87 -12.35
N PHE A 71 -12.17 -12.84 -12.79
CA PHE A 71 -13.62 -12.69 -12.85
C PHE A 71 -14.29 -12.30 -11.52
N HIS A 72 -13.83 -12.85 -10.39
CA HIS A 72 -14.41 -12.53 -9.08
C HIS A 72 -14.27 -11.05 -8.72
N TYR A 73 -13.13 -10.42 -9.00
CA TYR A 73 -12.98 -8.99 -8.75
C TYR A 73 -13.78 -8.14 -9.73
N PHE A 74 -13.87 -8.56 -11.01
CA PHE A 74 -14.76 -7.92 -11.96
C PHE A 74 -16.21 -7.93 -11.45
N LEU A 75 -16.70 -9.08 -10.99
CA LEU A 75 -18.05 -9.22 -10.46
C LEU A 75 -18.28 -8.36 -9.21
N LEU A 76 -17.30 -8.33 -8.30
CA LEU A 76 -17.34 -7.45 -7.12
C LEU A 76 -17.40 -5.97 -7.52
N ASN A 77 -16.66 -5.57 -8.56
CA ASN A 77 -16.69 -4.21 -9.08
C ASN A 77 -18.05 -3.88 -9.68
N VAL A 78 -18.66 -4.78 -10.46
CA VAL A 78 -20.02 -4.60 -11.01
C VAL A 78 -21.04 -4.41 -9.89
N ILE A 79 -21.03 -5.28 -8.88
CA ILE A 79 -21.96 -5.18 -7.74
C ILE A 79 -21.76 -3.86 -6.98
N GLN A 80 -20.50 -3.46 -6.75
CA GLN A 80 -20.20 -2.18 -6.10
C GLN A 80 -20.68 -0.99 -6.93
N THR A 81 -20.48 -1.01 -8.25
CA THR A 81 -20.93 0.06 -9.14
C THR A 81 -22.44 0.18 -9.15
N LEU A 82 -23.17 -0.93 -9.18
CA LEU A 82 -24.64 -0.93 -9.12
C LEU A 82 -25.18 -0.37 -7.80
N ARG A 83 -24.47 -0.58 -6.69
CA ARG A 83 -24.86 -0.04 -5.38
C ARG A 83 -24.51 1.44 -5.20
N ARG A 84 -23.55 1.96 -5.95
CA ARG A 84 -23.10 3.36 -5.81
C ARG A 84 -24.05 4.30 -6.54
N PRO A 85 -24.41 5.45 -5.94
CA PRO A 85 -25.20 6.46 -6.62
C PRO A 85 -24.44 7.00 -7.84
N SER A 86 -25.14 7.16 -8.97
CA SER A 86 -24.55 7.70 -10.21
C SER A 86 -24.11 9.16 -10.05
N LEU A 87 -24.79 9.91 -9.17
CA LEU A 87 -24.45 11.31 -8.89
C LEU A 87 -23.24 11.39 -7.97
N ARG A 88 -22.08 11.72 -8.54
CA ARG A 88 -20.88 12.06 -7.78
C ARG A 88 -20.93 13.53 -7.40
N ILE A 89 -21.36 13.80 -6.17
CA ILE A 89 -21.32 15.16 -5.61
C ILE A 89 -19.94 15.35 -4.99
N TRP A 90 -19.26 16.46 -5.32
CA TRP A 90 -18.09 16.89 -4.57
C TRP A 90 -18.56 17.30 -3.16
N ALA A 91 -18.40 16.42 -2.19
CA ALA A 91 -18.71 16.70 -0.79
C ALA A 91 -17.44 17.19 -0.10
N LYS A 92 -17.35 18.51 0.13
CA LYS A 92 -16.30 19.12 0.96
C LYS A 92 -16.62 19.01 2.46
N THR A 93 -17.34 17.97 2.84
CA THR A 93 -17.76 17.69 4.20
C THR A 93 -17.12 16.39 4.62
N TYR A 94 -16.16 16.45 5.53
CA TYR A 94 -15.58 15.24 6.10
C TYR A 94 -16.64 14.55 6.96
N ALA A 95 -16.72 13.22 6.86
CA ALA A 95 -17.45 12.46 7.86
C ALA A 95 -16.80 12.67 9.24
N LYS A 96 -17.55 12.57 10.33
CA LYS A 96 -16.98 12.75 11.69
C LYS A 96 -15.78 11.82 11.93
N ASP A 97 -15.87 10.59 11.43
CA ASP A 97 -14.80 9.59 11.54
C ASP A 97 -13.55 9.97 10.73
N GLU A 98 -13.74 10.55 9.53
CA GLU A 98 -12.62 11.08 8.74
C GLU A 98 -11.99 12.30 9.42
N LEU A 99 -12.79 13.15 10.05
CA LEU A 99 -12.32 14.33 10.76
C LEU A 99 -11.51 13.94 12.01
N ASP A 100 -11.96 12.94 12.76
CA ASP A 100 -11.23 12.41 13.91
C ASP A 100 -9.93 11.73 13.48
N TYR A 101 -9.93 10.96 12.38
CA TYR A 101 -8.71 10.37 11.81
C TYR A 101 -7.69 11.44 11.41
N LEU A 102 -8.12 12.48 10.67
CA LEU A 102 -7.25 13.58 10.27
C LEU A 102 -6.71 14.35 11.48
N ARG A 103 -7.51 14.56 12.52
CA ARG A 103 -7.05 15.20 13.77
C ARG A 103 -6.00 14.35 14.51
N THR A 104 -6.16 13.03 14.52
CA THR A 104 -5.16 12.13 15.11
C THR A 104 -3.87 12.11 14.32
N LEU A 105 -3.96 12.15 12.99
CA LEU A 105 -2.80 12.17 12.10
C LEU A 105 -2.02 13.47 12.24
N ASP A 106 -2.70 14.63 12.26
CA ASP A 106 -2.07 15.94 12.49
C ASP A 106 -1.43 16.01 13.88
N ALA A 107 -2.08 15.45 14.92
CA ALA A 107 -1.50 15.40 16.25
C ALA A 107 -0.23 14.53 16.32
N GLU A 108 -0.20 13.41 15.59
CA GLU A 108 0.98 12.53 15.51
C GLU A 108 2.13 13.20 14.73
N ILE A 109 1.81 13.93 13.66
CA ILE A 109 2.77 14.75 12.90
C ILE A 109 3.32 15.90 13.76
N GLU A 110 2.48 16.62 14.51
CA GLU A 110 2.93 17.67 15.43
C GLU A 110 3.81 17.10 16.57
N MET A 111 3.50 15.88 17.04
CA MET A 111 4.32 15.19 18.03
C MET A 111 5.68 14.79 17.49
N GLU A 112 5.78 14.35 16.22
CA GLU A 112 7.06 14.08 15.55
C GLU A 112 7.81 15.36 15.17
N GLU A 113 7.13 16.43 14.74
CA GLU A 113 7.74 17.69 14.32
C GLU A 113 8.27 18.49 15.51
N LYS A 114 7.77 18.22 16.73
CA LYS A 114 8.36 18.69 17.98
C LYS A 114 9.68 17.98 18.32
N GLN A 115 10.50 17.68 17.32
CA GLN A 115 11.93 17.57 17.54
C GLN A 115 12.40 18.93 18.04
N GLU A 116 12.76 19.00 19.32
CA GLU A 116 13.32 20.19 19.94
C GLU A 116 14.48 20.69 19.08
N LYS A 117 14.25 21.76 18.31
CA LYS A 117 15.33 22.49 17.66
C LYS A 117 16.23 22.96 18.79
N LYS A 118 17.37 22.27 18.96
CA LYS A 118 18.37 22.62 19.97
C LYS A 118 18.58 24.13 19.91
N PRO A 119 18.38 24.89 21.00
CA PRO A 119 18.52 26.32 20.95
C PRO A 119 19.95 26.61 20.47
N VAL A 120 20.07 27.23 19.30
CA VAL A 120 21.38 27.58 18.74
C VAL A 120 21.99 28.56 19.73
N LYS A 121 23.04 28.13 20.44
CA LYS A 121 23.74 28.97 21.41
C LYS A 121 24.19 30.23 20.68
N GLY A 122 23.70 31.40 21.09
CA GLY A 122 23.98 32.68 20.41
C GLY A 122 25.47 33.02 20.26
N LYS A 123 26.35 32.35 21.01
CA LYS A 123 27.81 32.40 20.80
C LYS A 123 28.23 31.87 19.43
N HIS A 124 27.65 30.77 18.96
CA HIS A 124 28.06 30.13 17.70
C HIS A 124 27.81 31.02 16.47
N ILE A 125 26.68 31.73 16.44
CA ILE A 125 26.36 32.66 15.34
C ILE A 125 27.31 33.87 15.37
N ARG A 126 27.65 34.36 16.57
CA ARG A 126 28.60 35.46 16.73
C ARG A 126 30.00 35.08 16.27
N ASP A 127 30.46 33.90 16.65
CA ASP A 127 31.80 33.41 16.31
C ASP A 127 31.93 33.24 14.79
N LEU A 128 30.93 32.62 14.14
CA LEU A 128 30.89 32.48 12.67
C LEU A 128 30.87 33.84 11.95
N SER A 129 30.10 34.81 12.45
CA SER A 129 30.09 36.18 11.91
C SER A 129 31.46 36.85 12.00
N LEU A 130 32.17 36.67 13.11
CA LEU A 130 33.52 37.22 13.29
C LEU A 130 34.54 36.54 12.37
N VAL A 131 34.47 35.21 12.20
CA VAL A 131 35.35 34.49 11.25
C VAL A 131 35.15 35.00 9.83
N VAL A 132 33.89 35.14 9.38
CA VAL A 132 33.57 35.57 8.02
C VAL A 132 33.99 37.02 7.79
N ASN A 133 33.69 37.94 8.72
CA ASN A 133 34.05 39.36 8.59
C ASN A 133 35.56 39.60 8.64
N THR A 134 36.32 38.72 9.33
CA THR A 134 37.78 38.84 9.43
C THR A 134 38.53 38.01 8.38
N GLY A 135 37.81 37.45 7.39
CA GLY A 135 38.43 36.66 6.33
C GLY A 135 39.16 35.41 6.82
N GLY A 136 38.75 34.85 7.97
CA GLY A 136 39.37 33.68 8.59
C GLY A 136 40.47 33.97 9.61
N TYR A 137 40.73 35.25 9.92
CA TYR A 137 41.75 35.62 10.92
C TYR A 137 41.27 35.37 12.36
N TYR A 138 39.97 35.50 12.63
CA TYR A 138 39.41 35.20 13.94
C TYR A 138 39.19 33.70 14.12
N ARG A 139 39.76 33.12 15.18
CA ARG A 139 39.52 31.73 15.60
C ARG A 139 38.98 31.74 17.04
N PRO A 140 37.77 31.22 17.30
CA PRO A 140 37.17 31.27 18.63
C PRO A 140 37.93 30.44 19.68
N GLU A 141 38.82 29.54 19.25
CA GLU A 141 39.61 28.64 20.11
C GLU A 141 40.77 29.39 20.80
N ASP A 142 41.37 30.35 20.11
CA ASP A 142 42.49 31.17 20.58
C ASP A 142 42.11 32.06 21.78
N PHE A 143 40.82 32.39 21.92
CA PHE A 143 40.32 33.29 22.96
C PHE A 143 39.58 32.57 24.10
N GLN A 144 39.33 31.26 23.98
CA GLN A 144 38.66 30.47 25.02
C GLN A 144 39.65 29.86 26.04
N ALA A 145 40.92 29.71 25.68
CA ALA A 145 41.94 29.08 26.52
C ALA A 145 42.83 30.06 27.33
N GLY A 146 42.68 31.38 27.15
CA GLY A 146 43.45 32.37 27.91
C GLY A 146 44.93 32.48 27.52
N GLU A 147 45.37 31.84 26.43
CA GLU A 147 46.73 31.98 25.90
C GLU A 147 46.74 32.97 24.72
N PRO A 148 47.65 33.97 24.71
CA PRO A 148 47.71 34.95 23.63
C PRO A 148 48.23 34.32 22.32
N PRO A 149 47.78 34.81 21.16
CA PRO A 149 48.18 34.24 19.88
C PRO A 149 49.68 34.42 19.64
N LEU A 150 50.38 33.31 19.38
CA LEU A 150 51.76 33.32 18.93
C LEU A 150 51.83 33.98 17.55
N ARG A 151 52.50 35.14 17.48
CA ARG A 151 52.80 35.84 16.23
C ARG A 151 53.99 35.20 15.55
N GLU A 152 53.85 34.90 14.26
CA GLU A 152 54.92 34.92 13.27
C GLU A 152 54.66 36.06 12.28
#